data_AF-A0A2I1HRD3-F1
#
_entry.id   AF-A0A2I1HRD3-F1
#
_cell.length_a   1.000
_cell.length_b   1.000
_cell.length_c   1.000
_cell.angle_alpha   90.00
_cell.angle_beta   90.00
_cell.angle_gamma   90.00
#
_symmetry.space_group_name_H-M   'P 1'
#
loop_
_entity.id
_entity.type
_entity.pdbx_description
1 polymer ?
#
loop_
_entity_poly.entity_id
_entity_poly.type
_entity_poly.pdbx_seq_one_letter_code
_entity_poly.pdbx_strand_id
1 'polypeptide(L)'
;MDFVLDGLFIYKNGYDIKILFIPSLVIFAFASIFNLILAMSLIISENFKHDNFKEWLKKNSIVASIFTLFSATNVEVLNILSSKIGGFKMFSANFMENTISIIFWFSVVNFIVKDIPQFECQKRKRSSGNDDDDDYDDDDDKEAIEA
;
A
#
# COMPACT_ATOMS: atom_id res chain seq x y z
N MET A 1 0.03 3.77 -2.12
CA MET A 1 -0.87 4.67 -1.35
C MET A 1 -1.80 3.88 -0.42
N ASP A 2 -1.67 2.57 -0.45
CA ASP A 2 -2.72 1.62 -0.07
C ASP A 2 -2.82 1.54 1.45
N PHE A 3 -1.68 1.59 2.15
CA PHE A 3 -1.66 1.66 3.61
C PHE A 3 -2.45 2.86 4.16
N VAL A 4 -2.36 4.02 3.50
CA VAL A 4 -3.09 5.23 3.92
C VAL A 4 -4.56 5.11 3.56
N LEU A 5 -4.89 4.55 2.39
CA LEU A 5 -6.27 4.32 1.94
C LEU A 5 -6.99 3.28 2.80
N ASP A 6 -6.33 2.17 3.14
CA ASP A 6 -6.83 1.13 4.03
C ASP A 6 -7.03 1.69 5.45
N GLY A 7 -6.06 2.47 5.95
CA GLY A 7 -6.17 3.16 7.22
C GLY A 7 -7.32 4.18 7.24
N LEU A 8 -7.49 4.95 6.16
CA LEU A 8 -8.59 5.91 6.02
C LEU A 8 -9.95 5.22 5.93
N PHE A 9 -10.02 4.09 5.24
CA PHE A 9 -11.22 3.25 5.17
C PHE A 9 -11.59 2.72 6.55
N ILE A 10 -10.63 2.16 7.28
CA ILE A 10 -10.82 1.69 8.68
C ILE A 10 -11.30 2.84 9.57
N TYR A 11 -10.70 4.03 9.44
CA TYR A 11 -11.08 5.20 10.24
C TYR A 11 -12.50 5.69 9.94
N LYS A 12 -12.89 5.82 8.67
CA LYS A 12 -14.20 6.31 8.26
C LYS A 12 -15.31 5.28 8.48
N ASN A 13 -15.12 4.05 8.01
CA ASN A 13 -16.13 2.99 8.15
C ASN A 13 -16.22 2.43 9.57
N GLY A 14 -15.21 2.66 10.42
CA GLY A 14 -15.25 2.26 11.83
C GLY A 14 -16.37 2.90 12.63
N TYR A 15 -16.85 4.06 12.19
CA TYR A 15 -17.96 4.76 12.83
C TYR A 15 -19.32 4.21 12.37
N ASP A 16 -19.50 3.98 11.07
CA ASP A 16 -20.80 3.65 10.47
C ASP A 16 -21.11 2.15 10.43
N ILE A 17 -20.11 1.27 10.26
CA ILE A 17 -20.34 -0.17 10.03
C ILE A 17 -19.37 -1.01 10.86
N LYS A 18 -19.66 -1.13 12.16
CA LYS A 18 -18.85 -1.90 13.14
C LYS A 18 -18.56 -3.35 12.71
N ILE A 19 -19.45 -3.96 11.92
CA ILE A 19 -19.31 -5.35 11.46
C ILE A 19 -18.20 -5.52 10.41
N LEU A 20 -17.88 -4.47 9.63
CA LEU A 20 -16.77 -4.48 8.67
C LEU A 20 -15.45 -4.01 9.29
N PHE A 21 -15.52 -3.21 10.35
CA PHE A 21 -14.33 -2.65 10.99
C PHE A 21 -13.36 -3.72 11.54
N ILE A 22 -13.88 -4.67 12.33
CA ILE A 22 -13.07 -5.72 12.94
C ILE A 22 -12.36 -6.59 11.88
N PRO A 23 -13.05 -7.17 10.87
CA PRO A 23 -12.36 -7.98 9.87
C PRO A 23 -11.35 -7.16 9.04
N SER A 24 -11.67 -5.91 8.68
CA SER A 24 -10.71 -5.04 7.98
C SER A 24 -9.46 -4.75 8.81
N LEU A 25 -9.60 -4.47 10.11
CA LEU A 25 -8.48 -4.26 11.02
C LEU A 25 -7.60 -5.51 11.14
N VAL A 26 -8.21 -6.70 11.25
CA VAL A 26 -7.48 -7.97 11.34
C VAL A 26 -6.68 -8.23 10.07
N ILE A 27 -7.28 -8.05 8.89
CA ILE A 27 -6.59 -8.24 7.60
C ILE A 27 -5.43 -7.24 7.47
N PHE A 28 -5.66 -5.98 7.82
CA PHE A 28 -4.63 -4.93 7.78
C PHE A 28 -3.46 -5.22 8.73
N ALA A 29 -3.76 -5.63 9.96
CA ALA A 29 -2.74 -6.01 10.94
C ALA A 29 -1.95 -7.24 10.46
N PHE A 30 -2.64 -8.25 9.92
CA PHE A 30 -2.01 -9.44 9.35
C PHE A 30 -1.05 -9.09 8.22
N ALA A 31 -1.49 -8.28 7.25
CA ALA A 31 -0.66 -7.84 6.14
C ALA A 31 0.57 -7.05 6.63
N SER A 32 0.39 -6.19 7.64
CA SER A 32 1.48 -5.41 8.23
C SER A 32 2.53 -6.29 8.91
N ILE A 33 2.08 -7.29 9.69
CA ILE A 33 2.96 -8.26 10.35
C ILE A 33 3.71 -9.10 9.30
N PHE A 34 3.02 -9.54 8.25
CA PHE A 34 3.65 -10.31 7.18
C PHE A 34 4.77 -9.53 6.49
N ASN A 35 4.52 -8.28 6.11
CA ASN A 35 5.54 -7.41 5.52
C ASN A 35 6.74 -7.20 6.46
N LEU A 36 6.48 -7.02 7.76
CA LEU A 36 7.54 -6.85 8.76
C LEU A 36 8.40 -8.11 8.90
N ILE A 37 7.78 -9.29 8.94
CA ILE A 37 8.49 -10.58 9.01
C ILE A 37 9.34 -10.79 7.74
N LEU A 38 8.78 -10.48 6.56
CA LEU A 38 9.51 -10.57 5.30
C LEU A 38 10.72 -9.63 5.29
N ALA A 39 10.53 -8.36 5.67
CA ALA A 39 11.60 -7.37 5.73
C ALA A 39 12.71 -7.79 6.69
N MET A 40 12.36 -8.22 7.91
CA MET A 40 13.30 -8.76 8.88
C MET A 40 14.06 -9.98 8.33
N SER A 41 13.36 -10.89 7.64
CA SER A 41 13.96 -12.09 7.05
C SER A 41 14.99 -11.72 5.96
N LEU A 42 14.72 -10.70 5.15
CA LEU A 42 15.67 -10.21 4.14
C LEU A 42 16.91 -9.61 4.80
N ILE A 43 16.76 -8.72 5.79
CA ILE A 43 17.88 -8.12 6.52
C ILE A 43 18.75 -9.19 7.18
N ILE A 44 18.12 -10.18 7.81
CA ILE A 44 18.82 -11.30 8.45
C ILE A 44 19.56 -12.14 7.40
N SER A 45 18.88 -12.52 6.31
CA SER A 45 19.49 -13.32 5.23
C SER A 45 20.70 -12.62 4.64
N GLU A 46 20.58 -11.31 4.40
CA GLU A 46 21.64 -10.47 3.86
C GLU A 46 22.84 -10.38 4.82
N ASN A 47 22.57 -10.19 6.11
CA ASN A 47 23.60 -10.15 7.16
C ASN A 47 24.39 -11.47 7.28
N PHE A 48 23.78 -12.61 6.96
CA PHE A 48 24.46 -13.91 6.95
C PHE A 48 25.20 -14.22 5.65
N LYS A 49 24.74 -13.69 4.51
CA LYS A 49 25.25 -14.06 3.18
C LYS A 49 26.28 -13.08 2.61
N HIS A 50 26.27 -11.82 3.04
CA HIS A 50 27.09 -10.78 2.41
C HIS A 50 27.86 -9.93 3.43
N ASP A 51 29.18 -10.11 3.48
CA ASP A 51 30.04 -9.46 4.48
C ASP A 51 30.02 -7.92 4.39
N ASN A 52 29.97 -7.35 3.18
CA ASN A 52 29.87 -5.91 2.99
C ASN A 52 28.59 -5.33 3.59
N PHE A 53 27.47 -6.05 3.43
CA PHE A 53 26.20 -5.64 4.04
C PHE A 53 26.28 -5.74 5.56
N LYS A 54 26.85 -6.82 6.10
CA LYS A 54 27.06 -7.01 7.53
C LYS A 54 27.91 -5.89 8.15
N GLU A 55 28.99 -5.47 7.50
CA GLU A 55 29.79 -4.33 7.96
C GLU A 55 29.01 -3.01 7.94
N TRP A 56 28.25 -2.78 6.86
CA TRP A 56 27.38 -1.61 6.76
C TRP A 56 26.29 -1.61 7.85
N LEU A 57 25.67 -2.76 8.11
CA LEU A 57 24.62 -2.93 9.12
C LEU A 57 25.14 -2.67 10.53
N LYS A 58 26.36 -3.14 10.86
CA LYS A 58 27.00 -2.84 12.14
C LYS A 58 27.17 -1.33 12.38
N LYS A 59 27.44 -0.56 11.33
CA LYS A 59 27.65 0.89 11.40
C LYS A 59 26.33 1.68 11.39
N ASN A 60 25.27 1.13 10.80
CA ASN A 60 24.00 1.82 10.56
C ASN A 60 22.78 1.06 11.13
N SER A 61 22.97 0.29 12.20
CA SER A 61 21.96 -0.63 12.75
C SER A 61 20.65 0.07 13.11
N ILE A 62 20.73 1.24 13.75
CA ILE A 62 19.55 2.05 14.10
C ILE A 62 18.75 2.43 12.86
N VAL A 63 19.44 2.93 11.82
CA VAL A 63 18.79 3.31 10.55
C VAL A 63 18.14 2.09 9.91
N ALA A 64 18.87 0.97 9.81
CA ALA A 64 18.32 -0.27 9.27
C ALA A 64 17.07 -0.74 10.04
N SER A 65 17.09 -0.69 11.37
CA SER A 65 15.94 -1.07 12.20
C SER A 65 14.72 -0.18 11.98
N ILE A 66 14.90 1.15 11.86
CA ILE A 66 13.81 2.08 11.57
C ILE A 66 13.16 1.75 10.22
N PHE A 67 13.96 1.58 9.17
CA PHE A 67 13.43 1.25 7.84
C PHE A 67 12.82 -0.15 7.78
N THR A 68 13.34 -1.10 8.57
CA THR A 68 12.71 -2.41 8.71
C THR A 68 11.35 -2.31 9.39
N LEU A 69 11.21 -1.47 10.42
CA LEU A 69 9.91 -1.23 11.07
C LEU A 69 8.93 -0.54 10.11
N PHE A 70 9.38 0.49 9.38
CA PHE A 70 8.55 1.16 8.37
C PHE A 70 8.14 0.23 7.23
N SER A 71 8.91 -0.83 6.99
CA SER A 71 8.58 -1.85 6.00
C SER A 71 7.35 -2.68 6.36
N ALA A 72 6.82 -2.58 7.59
CA ALA A 72 5.49 -3.10 7.91
C ALA A 72 4.41 -2.56 6.95
N THR A 73 4.57 -1.34 6.45
CA THR A 73 3.66 -0.75 5.45
C THR A 73 3.84 -1.39 4.07
N ASN A 74 5.09 -1.50 3.60
CA ASN A 74 5.49 -2.14 2.37
C ASN A 74 6.99 -2.48 2.44
N VAL A 75 7.38 -3.71 2.07
CA VAL A 75 8.78 -4.15 2.06
C VAL A 75 9.68 -3.31 1.14
N GLU A 76 9.11 -2.65 0.13
CA GLU A 76 9.85 -1.75 -0.78
C GLU A 76 10.56 -0.61 -0.05
N VAL A 77 10.08 -0.22 1.15
CA VAL A 77 10.73 0.78 2.01
C VAL A 77 12.20 0.42 2.30
N LEU A 78 12.58 -0.87 2.29
CA LEU A 78 13.98 -1.28 2.43
C LEU A 78 14.89 -0.79 1.30
N ASN A 79 14.38 -0.56 0.08
CA ASN A 79 15.19 -0.03 -1.03
C ASN A 79 15.73 1.38 -0.74
N ILE A 80 15.12 2.11 0.19
CA ILE A 80 15.65 3.40 0.64
C ILE A 80 17.04 3.24 1.24
N LEU A 81 17.32 2.11 1.91
CA LEU A 81 18.62 1.83 2.49
C LEU A 81 19.73 1.69 1.44
N SER A 82 19.44 1.29 0.19
CA SER A 82 20.41 1.16 -0.90
C SER A 82 20.34 2.27 -1.95
N SER A 83 19.39 3.20 -1.81
CA SER A 83 19.09 4.26 -2.78
C SER A 83 20.17 5.34 -2.94
N LYS A 84 21.13 5.42 -2.02
CA LYS A 84 22.18 6.46 -1.94
C LYS A 84 21.64 7.89 -1.87
N ILE A 85 20.44 8.08 -1.30
CA ILE A 85 19.82 9.39 -1.16
C ILE A 85 20.76 10.38 -0.48
N GLY A 86 20.95 11.54 -1.12
CA GLY A 86 21.79 12.64 -0.61
C GLY A 86 23.27 12.30 -0.47
N GLY A 87 23.75 11.18 -1.02
CA GLY A 87 25.14 10.72 -0.87
C GLY A 87 25.50 10.28 0.56
N PHE A 88 24.51 10.13 1.44
CA PHE A 88 24.76 9.70 2.83
C PHE A 88 25.14 8.20 2.87
N LYS A 89 26.18 7.88 3.65
CA LYS A 89 26.64 6.50 3.84
C LYS A 89 25.58 5.60 4.50
N MET A 90 24.67 6.18 5.28
CA MET A 90 23.55 5.46 5.91
C MET A 90 22.45 5.04 4.92
N PHE A 91 22.47 5.51 3.68
CA PHE A 91 21.59 5.06 2.60
C PHE A 91 22.38 4.37 1.48
N SER A 92 23.58 3.88 1.79
CA SER A 92 24.44 3.16 0.86
C SER A 92 24.59 1.68 1.24
N ALA A 93 23.49 1.06 1.67
CA ALA A 93 23.45 -0.37 1.96
C ALA A 93 23.76 -1.18 0.71
N ASN A 94 24.61 -2.18 0.87
CA ASN A 94 25.07 -3.00 -0.24
C ASN A 94 24.29 -4.32 -0.25
N PHE A 95 23.02 -4.26 -0.67
CA PHE A 95 22.20 -5.45 -0.87
C PHE A 95 22.70 -6.25 -2.08
N MET A 96 22.60 -7.56 -2.00
CA MET A 96 22.74 -8.48 -3.12
C MET A 96 21.67 -8.20 -4.17
N GLU A 97 22.03 -8.38 -5.44
CA GLU A 97 21.11 -8.23 -6.58
C GLU A 97 19.86 -9.10 -6.43
N ASN A 98 20.01 -10.29 -5.85
CA ASN A 98 18.89 -11.19 -5.57
C ASN A 98 17.90 -10.58 -4.57
N THR A 99 18.39 -9.94 -3.50
CA THR A 99 17.54 -9.29 -2.49
C THR A 99 16.82 -8.08 -3.07
N ILE A 100 17.52 -7.26 -3.87
CA ILE A 100 16.91 -6.15 -4.61
C ILE A 100 15.83 -6.66 -5.57
N SER A 101 16.10 -7.76 -6.28
CA SER A 101 15.14 -8.39 -7.19
C SER A 101 13.91 -8.91 -6.47
N ILE A 102 14.07 -9.54 -5.30
CA ILE A 102 12.94 -10.01 -4.48
C ILE A 102 12.08 -8.83 -4.03
N ILE A 103 12.69 -7.75 -3.53
CA ILE A 103 11.96 -6.56 -3.10
C ILE A 103 11.19 -5.95 -4.27
N PHE A 104 11.82 -5.87 -5.45
CA PHE A 104 11.18 -5.36 -6.67
C PHE A 104 10.00 -6.23 -7.11
N TRP A 105 10.19 -7.54 -7.25
CA TRP A 105 9.12 -8.45 -7.67
C TRP A 105 7.98 -8.50 -6.66
N PHE A 106 8.29 -8.44 -5.36
CA PHE A 106 7.26 -8.37 -4.33
C PHE A 106 6.47 -7.06 -4.41
N SER A 107 7.13 -5.92 -4.70
CA SER A 107 6.44 -4.65 -4.94
C SER A 107 5.51 -4.74 -6.16
N VAL A 108 5.99 -5.29 -7.28
CA VAL A 108 5.17 -5.50 -8.49
C VAL A 108 3.95 -6.37 -8.20
N VAL A 109 4.10 -7.47 -7.46
CA VAL A 109 2.97 -8.34 -7.05
C VAL A 109 2.00 -7.58 -6.14
N ASN A 110 2.50 -6.84 -5.14
CA ASN A 110 1.66 -6.03 -4.26
C ASN A 110 0.84 -5.00 -5.03
N PHE A 111 1.48 -4.29 -5.97
CA PHE A 111 0.84 -3.31 -6.85
C PHE A 111 -0.28 -3.96 -7.68
N ILE A 112 0.00 -5.08 -8.34
CA ILE A 112 -1.00 -5.79 -9.16
C ILE A 112 -2.19 -6.26 -8.32
N VAL A 113 -1.93 -6.86 -7.15
CA VAL A 113 -2.98 -7.42 -6.28
C VAL A 113 -3.85 -6.34 -5.64
N LYS A 114 -3.27 -5.19 -5.25
CA LYS A 114 -3.98 -4.15 -4.51
C LYS A 114 -4.55 -3.06 -5.40
N ASP A 115 -3.75 -2.57 -6.33
CA ASP A 115 -4.12 -1.39 -7.11
C ASP A 115 -5.10 -1.74 -8.24
N ILE A 116 -4.96 -2.88 -8.92
CA ILE A 116 -5.89 -3.25 -10.02
C ILE A 116 -7.34 -3.34 -9.52
N PRO A 117 -7.66 -4.07 -8.43
CA PRO A 117 -9.03 -4.08 -7.89
C PRO A 117 -9.50 -2.70 -7.41
N GLN A 118 -8.61 -1.89 -6.84
CA GLN A 118 -8.95 -0.54 -6.37
C GLN A 118 -9.27 0.42 -7.53
N PHE A 119 -8.55 0.34 -8.65
CA PHE A 119 -8.82 1.13 -9.84
C PHE A 119 -10.20 0.82 -10.44
N GLU A 120 -10.63 -0.44 -10.40
CA GLU A 120 -11.98 -0.83 -10.84
C GLU A 120 -13.07 -0.32 -9.89
N CYS A 121 -12.85 -0.43 -8.57
CA CYS A 121 -13.78 0.04 -7.56
C CYS A 121 -13.96 1.57 -7.58
N GLN A 122 -12.87 2.32 -7.79
CA GLN A 122 -12.91 3.78 -7.85
C GLN A 122 -13.67 4.29 -9.08
N LYS A 123 -13.58 3.61 -10.22
CA LYS A 123 -14.36 3.94 -11.42
C LYS A 123 -15.87 3.77 -11.20
N ARG A 124 -16.30 2.70 -10.54
CA ARG A 124 -17.73 2.50 -10.21
C ARG A 124 -18.29 3.54 -9.25
N LYS A 125 -17.55 3.94 -8.22
CA LYS A 125 -18.01 4.98 -7.27
C LYS A 125 -18.12 6.37 -7.91
N ARG A 126 -17.31 6.70 -8.91
CA ARG A 126 -17.44 7.95 -9.68
C ARG A 126 -18.63 7.92 -10.65
N SER A 127 -19.00 6.76 -11.17
CA SER A 127 -20.17 6.63 -12.05
C SER A 127 -21.50 6.70 -11.31
N SER A 128 -21.54 6.37 -10.02
CA SER A 128 -22.78 6.34 -9.23
C SER A 128 -23.06 7.62 -8.45
N GLY A 129 -22.23 8.65 -8.59
CA GLY A 129 -22.38 9.97 -7.97
C GLY A 129 -22.64 11.10 -8.98
N ASN A 130 -23.05 10.74 -10.20
CA ASN A 130 -23.33 11.66 -11.31
C ASN A 130 -24.78 11.51 -11.82
N ASP A 131 -25.65 10.82 -11.09
CA ASP A 131 -27.05 10.58 -11.51
C ASP A 131 -28.06 11.50 -10.79
N ASP A 132 -27.61 12.50 -10.04
CA ASP A 132 -28.53 13.33 -9.22
C ASP A 132 -28.75 14.76 -9.73
N ASP A 133 -28.18 15.20 -10.86
CA ASP A 133 -28.46 16.53 -11.39
C ASP A 133 -28.55 16.56 -12.92
N ASP A 134 -29.66 17.15 -13.40
CA ASP A 134 -29.90 17.76 -14.73
C ASP A 134 -30.47 16.87 -15.86
N ASP A 135 -31.79 16.89 -16.10
CA ASP A 135 -32.39 17.87 -17.04
C ASP A 135 -33.93 17.76 -17.20
N TYR A 136 -34.53 18.93 -17.39
CA TYR A 136 -35.96 19.24 -17.60
C TYR A 136 -36.49 18.83 -19.00
N ASP A 137 -37.81 18.60 -19.03
CA ASP A 137 -38.83 18.86 -20.08
C ASP A 137 -38.51 18.56 -21.56
N ASP A 138 -39.36 17.75 -22.22
CA ASP A 138 -40.38 18.26 -23.15
C ASP A 138 -41.21 17.15 -23.84
N ASP A 139 -42.41 17.56 -24.23
CA ASP A 139 -43.25 17.07 -25.34
C ASP A 139 -44.19 15.86 -25.15
N ASP A 140 -45.44 16.25 -24.88
CA ASP A 140 -46.61 16.11 -25.76
C ASP A 140 -47.50 14.85 -25.74
N ASP A 141 -48.79 15.20 -25.78
CA ASP A 141 -49.96 14.47 -26.25
C ASP A 141 -50.63 13.42 -25.34
N LYS A 142 -51.73 13.85 -24.70
CA LYS A 142 -53.05 13.37 -25.12
C LYS A 142 -54.23 14.25 -24.69
N GLU A 143 -54.90 14.71 -25.73
CA GLU A 143 -56.22 15.32 -25.87
C GLU A 143 -57.27 15.01 -24.78
N ALA A 144 -57.89 16.11 -24.31
CA ALA A 144 -59.33 16.38 -24.24
C ALA A 144 -60.32 15.21 -24.06
N ILE A 145 -61.10 15.27 -22.96
CA ILE A 145 -62.57 15.28 -23.04
C ILE A 145 -63.10 16.24 -21.95
N GLU A 146 -63.71 17.34 -22.41
CA GLU A 146 -64.54 18.29 -21.66
C GLU A 146 -65.91 17.67 -21.28
N ALA A 147 -66.42 18.13 -20.13
CA ALA A 147 -67.83 18.34 -19.75
C ALA A 147 -68.91 17.28 -20.07
#